data_AF-A0A9E1LZP3-F1
#
_entry.id   AF-A0A9E1LZP3-F1
#
_cell.length_a   1.000
_cell.length_b   1.000
_cell.length_c   1.000
_cell.angle_alpha   90.00
_cell.angle_beta   90.00
_cell.angle_gamma   90.00
#
_symmetry.space_group_name_H-M   'P 1'
#
loop_
_entity.id
_entity.type
_entity.pdbx_description
1 polymer ?
#
loop_
_entity_poly.entity_id
_entity_poly.type
_entity_poly.pdbx_seq_one_letter_code
_entity_poly.pdbx_strand_id
1 'polypeptide(L)'
;MNGIVAENGKVVTDEMIADWESALERDEWPSGWVNVGEIVEGKLPKAAPETVTLSLKVPAAMKRALEKEAKAEGKSTGAYARGILADGLMAIA
;
A
#
# COMPACT_ATOMS: atom_id res chain seq x y z
N MET A 1 3.30 39.85 16.16
CA MET A 1 2.87 38.63 15.46
C MET A 1 1.73 38.04 16.26
N ASN A 2 0.58 37.81 15.63
CA ASN A 2 -0.62 37.30 16.30
C ASN A 2 -0.67 35.79 16.09
N GLY A 3 -0.51 35.00 17.14
CA GLY A 3 -0.58 33.53 17.06
C GLY A 3 -1.93 33.04 16.55
N ILE A 4 -1.96 31.82 16.01
CA ILE A 4 -3.18 31.15 15.55
C ILE A 4 -3.92 30.63 16.79
N VAL A 5 -5.20 30.95 16.94
CA VAL A 5 -6.02 30.37 18.01
C VAL A 5 -6.62 29.07 17.48
N ALA A 6 -6.20 27.94 18.06
CA ALA A 6 -6.78 26.64 17.76
C ALA A 6 -8.23 26.55 18.24
N GLU A 7 -8.99 25.57 17.74
CA GLU A 7 -10.41 25.37 18.10
C GLU A 7 -10.64 25.22 19.62
N ASN A 8 -9.67 24.64 20.33
CA ASN A 8 -9.69 24.51 21.79
C ASN A 8 -9.27 25.78 22.55
N GLY A 9 -9.10 26.91 21.86
CA GLY A 9 -8.71 28.20 22.44
C GLY A 9 -7.20 28.35 22.71
N LYS A 10 -6.38 27.34 22.40
CA LYS A 10 -4.92 27.42 22.58
C LYS A 10 -4.29 28.31 21.52
N VAL A 11 -3.48 29.27 21.95
CA VAL A 11 -2.66 30.08 21.03
C VAL A 11 -1.46 29.26 20.58
N VAL A 12 -1.30 29.13 19.26
CA VAL A 12 -0.18 28.49 18.58
C VAL A 12 0.69 29.60 17.99
N THR A 13 1.95 29.65 18.42
CA THR A 13 2.93 30.63 17.91
C THR A 13 3.77 30.02 16.80
N ASP A 14 4.41 30.88 16.00
CA ASP A 14 5.32 30.43 14.94
C ASP A 14 6.51 29.62 15.49
N GLU A 15 7.00 29.99 16.69
CA GLU A 15 8.05 29.25 17.42
C GLU A 15 7.59 27.82 17.77
N MET A 16 6.36 27.67 18.24
CA MET A 16 5.81 26.34 18.55
C MET A 16 5.68 25.47 17.28
N ILE A 17 5.36 26.08 16.14
CA ILE A 17 5.27 25.37 14.86
C ILE A 17 6.66 24.88 14.44
N ALA A 18 7.69 25.73 14.52
CA ALA A 18 9.05 25.38 14.15
C ALA A 18 9.65 24.27 15.05
N ASP A 19 9.36 24.32 16.35
CA ASP A 19 9.79 23.30 17.31
C ASP A 19 9.13 21.95 17.01
N TRP A 20 7.83 21.94 16.70
CA TRP A 20 7.11 20.72 16.32
C TRP A 20 7.60 20.15 14.99
N GLU A 21 7.84 21.00 13.99
CA GLU A 21 8.38 20.57 12.69
C GLU A 21 9.71 19.81 12.88
N SER A 22 10.65 20.44 13.60
CA SER A 22 11.96 19.84 13.88
C SER A 22 11.85 18.53 14.66
N ALA A 23 10.92 18.43 15.61
CA ALA A 23 10.69 17.22 16.40
C ALA A 23 10.05 16.10 15.56
N LEU A 24 9.11 16.42 14.68
CA LEU A 24 8.46 15.44 13.81
C LEU A 24 9.40 14.88 12.74
N GLU A 25 10.35 15.67 12.23
CA GLU A 25 11.47 15.15 11.43
C GLU A 25 12.32 14.12 12.22
N ARG A 26 12.37 14.31 13.55
CA ARG A 26 12.92 13.45 14.63
C ARG A 26 12.20 12.11 14.84
N ASP A 27 10.97 11.96 14.32
CA ASP A 27 9.95 11.02 14.83
C ASP A 27 9.67 11.18 16.35
N GLU A 28 9.86 12.39 16.88
CA GLU A 28 9.61 12.74 18.27
C GLU A 28 8.23 13.39 18.42
N TRP A 29 7.25 12.61 18.86
CA TRP A 29 5.88 13.09 19.05
C TRP A 29 5.69 13.80 20.39
N PRO A 30 4.86 14.87 20.45
CA PRO A 30 4.53 15.51 21.72
C PRO A 30 3.94 14.52 22.73
N SER A 31 4.36 14.63 23.99
CA SER A 31 3.81 13.80 25.07
C SER A 31 2.30 14.00 25.21
N GLY A 32 1.55 12.89 25.23
CA GLY A 32 0.08 12.90 25.28
C GLY A 32 -0.59 13.20 23.94
N TRP A 33 0.13 13.17 22.83
CA TRP A 33 -0.47 13.27 21.50
C TRP A 33 -1.44 12.10 21.27
N VAL A 34 -2.66 12.44 20.92
CA VAL A 34 -3.72 11.52 20.54
C VAL A 34 -4.25 11.96 19.19
N ASN A 35 -4.35 11.04 18.24
CA ASN A 35 -4.99 11.32 16.97
C ASN A 35 -6.48 11.63 17.23
N VAL A 36 -6.89 12.88 16.97
CA VAL A 36 -8.28 13.35 17.14
C VAL A 36 -9.11 13.21 15.86
N GLY A 37 -8.49 12.78 14.76
CA GLY A 37 -9.18 12.43 13.53
C GLY A 37 -9.73 11.02 13.60
N GLU A 38 -10.74 10.73 12.77
CA GLU A 38 -11.13 9.35 12.54
C GLU A 38 -9.95 8.60 11.92
N ILE A 39 -9.62 7.42 12.47
CA ILE A 39 -8.71 6.49 11.81
C ILE A 39 -9.45 5.96 10.59
N VAL A 40 -9.23 6.59 9.44
CA VAL A 40 -9.67 6.05 8.17
C VAL A 40 -8.71 4.92 7.83
N GLU A 41 -9.16 3.67 7.97
CA GLU A 41 -8.49 2.50 7.36
C GLU A 41 -8.62 2.58 5.83
N GLY A 42 -7.91 3.54 5.24
CA GLY A 42 -7.65 3.56 3.83
C GLY A 42 -6.58 2.52 3.55
N LYS A 43 -6.87 1.56 2.66
CA LYS A 43 -5.79 0.88 1.96
C LYS A 43 -5.07 1.97 1.17
N LEU A 44 -3.93 2.44 1.68
CA LEU A 44 -2.97 3.15 0.83
C LEU A 44 -2.88 2.32 -0.45
N PRO A 45 -3.06 2.91 -1.64
CA PRO A 45 -2.69 2.19 -2.83
C PRO A 45 -1.20 1.94 -2.66
N LYS A 46 -0.84 0.75 -2.14
CA LYS A 46 0.48 0.17 -2.37
C LYS A 46 0.67 0.41 -3.85
N ALA A 47 1.69 1.17 -4.23
CA ALA A 47 2.07 1.34 -5.63
C ALA A 47 2.14 -0.07 -6.20
N ALA A 48 1.02 -0.52 -6.77
CA ALA A 48 0.93 -1.84 -7.31
C ALA A 48 1.85 -1.73 -8.51
N PRO A 49 2.89 -2.57 -8.60
CA PRO A 49 3.79 -2.51 -9.74
C PRO A 49 2.94 -2.47 -11.00
N GLU A 50 3.26 -1.57 -11.92
CA GLU A 50 2.46 -1.34 -13.11
C GLU A 50 2.21 -2.70 -13.80
N THR A 51 0.95 -3.16 -13.79
CA THR A 51 0.59 -4.44 -14.38
C THR A 51 0.02 -4.21 -15.76
N VAL A 52 0.66 -4.80 -16.78
CA VAL A 52 0.13 -4.83 -18.14
C VAL A 52 -0.59 -6.15 -18.42
N THR A 53 -1.56 -6.13 -19.35
CA THR A 53 -2.26 -7.35 -19.77
C THR A 53 -1.42 -8.11 -20.79
N LEU A 54 -1.17 -9.39 -20.53
CA LEU A 54 -0.56 -10.32 -21.47
C LEU A 54 -1.63 -11.26 -22.05
N SER A 55 -1.92 -11.15 -23.34
CA SER A 55 -2.89 -12.00 -24.04
C SER A 55 -2.20 -13.18 -24.72
N LEU A 56 -2.53 -14.40 -24.32
CA LEU A 56 -1.95 -15.64 -24.86
C LEU A 56 -3.04 -16.54 -25.45
N LYS A 57 -2.76 -17.14 -26.61
CA LYS A 57 -3.54 -18.27 -27.13
C LYS A 57 -2.88 -19.56 -26.70
N VAL A 58 -3.64 -20.41 -26.01
CA VAL A 58 -3.19 -21.73 -25.55
C VAL A 58 -4.17 -22.81 -26.02
N PRO A 59 -3.73 -24.06 -26.16
CA PRO A 59 -4.63 -25.18 -26.42
C PRO A 59 -5.71 -25.29 -25.33
N ALA A 60 -6.94 -25.67 -25.70
CA ALA A 60 -8.05 -25.77 -24.76
C ALA A 60 -7.76 -26.72 -23.59
N ALA A 61 -7.03 -27.81 -23.84
CA ALA A 61 -6.59 -28.75 -22.81
C ALA A 61 -5.67 -28.09 -21.77
N MET A 62 -4.78 -27.20 -22.20
CA MET A 62 -3.87 -26.48 -21.31
C MET A 62 -4.62 -25.49 -20.42
N LYS A 63 -5.59 -24.74 -20.99
CA LYS A 63 -6.46 -23.86 -20.19
C LYS A 63 -7.20 -24.63 -19.09
N ARG A 64 -7.75 -25.80 -19.41
CA ARG A 64 -8.43 -26.67 -18.43
C ARG A 64 -7.48 -27.18 -17.34
N ALA A 65 -6.26 -27.54 -17.70
CA ALA A 65 -5.25 -27.95 -16.73
C ALA A 65 -4.91 -26.80 -15.76
N LEU A 66 -4.66 -25.59 -16.29
CA LEU A 66 -4.39 -24.40 -15.48
C LEU A 66 -5.56 -24.08 -14.52
N GLU A 67 -6.80 -24.17 -14.99
CA GLU A 67 -7.99 -23.95 -14.16
C GLU A 67 -8.13 -25.00 -13.04
N LYS A 68 -7.86 -26.26 -13.35
CA LYS A 68 -7.91 -27.36 -12.38
C LYS A 68 -6.89 -27.16 -11.27
N GLU A 69 -5.63 -26.89 -11.61
CA GLU A 69 -4.56 -26.71 -10.64
C GLU A 69 -4.73 -25.41 -9.84
N ALA A 70 -5.12 -24.31 -10.49
CA ALA A 70 -5.45 -23.08 -9.79
C ALA A 70 -6.53 -23.30 -8.72
N LYS A 71 -7.58 -24.08 -9.04
CA LYS A 71 -8.64 -24.43 -8.09
C LYS A 71 -8.11 -25.31 -6.95
N ALA A 72 -7.24 -26.27 -7.24
CA ALA A 72 -6.62 -27.12 -6.21
C ALA A 72 -5.78 -26.30 -5.21
N GLU A 73 -5.14 -25.23 -5.67
CA GLU A 73 -4.34 -24.32 -4.84
C GLU A 73 -5.12 -23.13 -4.25
N GLY A 74 -6.44 -23.04 -4.48
CA GLY A 74 -7.26 -21.92 -4.01
C GLY A 74 -6.88 -20.56 -4.63
N LYS A 75 -6.29 -20.58 -5.83
CA LYS A 75 -5.85 -19.38 -6.58
C LYS A 75 -6.76 -19.11 -7.78
N SER A 76 -6.76 -17.87 -8.27
CA SER A 76 -7.35 -17.57 -9.57
C SER A 76 -6.47 -18.13 -10.70
N THR A 77 -7.06 -18.50 -11.83
CA THR A 77 -6.32 -19.01 -13.00
C THR A 77 -5.20 -18.04 -13.44
N GLY A 78 -5.45 -16.73 -13.38
CA GLY A 78 -4.45 -15.71 -13.71
C GLY A 78 -3.35 -15.58 -12.65
N ALA A 79 -3.63 -15.76 -11.36
CA ALA A 79 -2.60 -15.79 -10.32
C ALA A 79 -1.72 -17.03 -10.45
N TYR A 80 -2.32 -18.19 -10.71
CA TYR A 80 -1.61 -19.44 -10.93
C TYR A 80 -0.71 -19.38 -12.18
N ALA A 81 -1.26 -18.91 -13.32
CA ALA A 81 -0.49 -18.77 -14.55
C ALA A 81 0.68 -17.77 -14.41
N ARG A 82 0.48 -16.64 -13.70
CA ARG A 82 1.57 -15.71 -13.41
C ARG A 82 2.68 -16.32 -12.56
N GLY A 83 2.34 -17.18 -11.59
CA GLY A 83 3.32 -17.92 -10.79
C GLY A 83 4.21 -18.81 -11.66
N ILE A 84 3.60 -19.64 -12.50
CA ILE A 84 4.34 -20.51 -13.44
C ILE A 84 5.27 -19.69 -14.35
N LEU A 85 4.78 -18.57 -14.90
CA LEU A 85 5.60 -17.71 -15.75
C LEU A 85 6.78 -17.09 -15.00
N ALA A 86 6.57 -16.63 -13.76
CA ALA A 86 7.62 -16.07 -12.92
C ALA A 86 8.68 -17.13 -12.57
N ASP A 87 8.26 -18.33 -12.16
CA ASP A 87 9.16 -19.44 -11.83
C ASP A 87 9.98 -19.86 -13.07
N GLY A 88 9.34 -19.91 -14.24
CA GLY A 88 10.01 -20.21 -15.50
C GLY A 88 11.05 -19.16 -15.90
N LEU A 89 10.77 -17.87 -15.70
CA LEU A 89 11.72 -16.79 -15.94
C LEU A 89 12.90 -16.84 -14.96
N MET A 90 12.64 -17.11 -13.69
CA MET A 90 13.65 -17.25 -12.64
C MET A 90 14.59 -18.43 -12.91
N ALA A 91 14.10 -19.52 -13.51
CA ALA A 91 14.92 -20.68 -13.86
C ALA A 91 15.85 -20.45 -15.07
N ILE A 92 15.63 -19.37 -15.83
CA ILE A 92 16.43 -19.00 -17.01
C ILE A 92 17.51 -17.96 -16.64
N ALA A 93 17.31 -17.22 -15.55
CA ALA A 93 18.24 -16.23 -15.01
C ALA A 93 19.42 -16.88 -14.26
#